data_AF-A0A940CU64-F1
#
_entry.id   AF-A0A940CU64-F1
#
_cell.length_a   1.000
_cell.length_b   1.000
_cell.length_c   1.000
_cell.angle_alpha   90.00
_cell.angle_beta   90.00
_cell.angle_gamma   90.00
#
_symmetry.space_group_name_H-M   'P 1'
#
loop_
_entity.id
_entity.type
_entity.pdbx_description
1 polymer ?
#
loop_
_entity_poly.entity_id
_entity_poly.type
_entity_poly.pdbx_seq_one_letter_code
_entity_poly.pdbx_strand_id
1 'polypeptide(L)'
;MKNKLTLQNLFKTLSNQTRLEILISIFDNNLTASEIAVRINRDISTVYRHLIHLKNLGILKSKRVKGIEYFDFSSTKIFQLLEKAIEFINEINGEKYIDCTKLKHCYFDNNPLEISPDYILDLRGEICPTPDIQTRKMIDKMKKKQILLVIVDYPLSAERIPISVIKKGAKIIGRISEKPGEVKLYIQK
;
A
#
# COMPACT_ATOMS: atom_id res chain seq x y z
N MET A 1 -32.88 5.82 10.02
CA MET A 1 -32.19 6.81 9.14
C MET A 1 -30.74 6.38 9.01
N LYS A 2 -30.20 6.18 7.81
CA LYS A 2 -28.74 6.07 7.64
C LYS A 2 -28.16 7.41 8.10
N ASN A 3 -27.36 7.42 9.16
CA ASN A 3 -26.71 8.65 9.61
C ASN A 3 -25.94 9.25 8.44
N LYS A 4 -26.24 10.50 8.10
CA LYS A 4 -25.53 11.22 7.03
C LYS A 4 -24.08 11.36 7.47
N LEU A 5 -23.18 10.68 6.74
CA LEU A 5 -21.75 10.73 7.02
C LEU A 5 -21.25 12.17 6.81
N THR A 6 -20.63 12.75 7.83
CA THR A 6 -20.01 14.08 7.78
C THR A 6 -18.49 13.93 7.74
N LEU A 7 -17.77 14.98 7.33
CA LEU A 7 -16.31 14.99 7.31
C LEU A 7 -15.70 14.70 8.70
N GLN A 8 -16.22 15.35 9.74
CA GLN A 8 -15.77 15.16 11.11
C GLN A 8 -16.00 13.72 11.59
N ASN A 9 -17.20 13.17 11.34
CA ASN A 9 -17.52 11.80 11.75
C ASN A 9 -16.73 10.77 10.95
N LEU A 10 -16.41 11.05 9.68
CA LEU A 10 -15.51 10.22 8.89
C LEU A 10 -14.15 10.12 9.56
N PHE A 11 -13.47 11.25 9.81
CA PHE A 11 -12.13 11.21 10.43
C PHE A 11 -12.15 10.67 11.86
N LYS A 12 -13.19 10.96 12.65
CA LYS A 12 -13.39 10.34 13.97
C LYS A 12 -13.55 8.82 13.88
N THR A 13 -14.19 8.32 12.83
CA THR A 13 -14.30 6.89 12.56
C THR A 13 -12.95 6.32 12.12
N LEU A 14 -12.26 6.96 11.20
CA LEU A 14 -10.97 6.48 10.68
C LEU A 14 -9.84 6.54 11.70
N SER A 15 -9.91 7.42 12.71
CA SER A 15 -8.94 7.50 13.82
C SER A 15 -9.09 6.34 14.80
N ASN A 16 -8.88 5.12 14.32
CA ASN A 16 -8.90 3.89 15.08
C ASN A 16 -8.06 2.82 14.36
N GLN A 17 -7.06 2.29 15.06
CA GLN A 17 -6.09 1.33 14.52
C GLN A 17 -6.75 0.14 13.82
N THR A 18 -7.65 -0.57 14.50
CA THR A 18 -8.31 -1.77 13.95
C THR A 18 -9.13 -1.44 12.70
N ARG A 19 -9.82 -0.28 12.68
CA ARG A 19 -10.58 0.13 11.49
C ARG A 19 -9.64 0.45 10.32
N LEU A 20 -8.51 1.10 10.54
CA LEU A 20 -7.52 1.34 9.48
C LEU A 20 -6.95 0.03 8.95
N GLU A 21 -6.58 -0.91 9.83
CA GLU A 21 -6.09 -2.23 9.44
C GLU A 21 -7.12 -3.02 8.63
N ILE A 22 -8.40 -2.96 9.00
CA ILE A 22 -9.52 -3.55 8.22
C ILE A 22 -9.60 -2.92 6.83
N LEU A 23 -9.60 -1.58 6.73
CA LEU A 23 -9.73 -0.87 5.46
C LEU A 23 -8.54 -1.18 4.54
N ILE A 24 -7.31 -1.18 5.06
CA ILE A 24 -6.11 -1.56 4.32
C ILE A 24 -6.19 -3.01 3.84
N SER A 25 -6.75 -3.93 4.66
CA SER A 25 -6.85 -5.35 4.30
C SER A 25 -7.84 -5.63 3.16
N ILE A 26 -8.89 -4.80 3.00
CA ILE A 26 -9.95 -4.98 1.99
C ILE A 26 -9.51 -4.50 0.59
N PHE A 27 -8.40 -3.75 0.48
CA PHE A 27 -8.02 -3.01 -0.72
C PHE A 27 -8.12 -3.79 -2.04
N ASP A 28 -7.61 -5.03 -2.08
CA ASP A 28 -7.58 -5.82 -3.33
C ASP A 28 -8.58 -6.97 -3.38
N ASN A 29 -9.38 -7.18 -2.34
CA ASN A 29 -10.16 -8.41 -2.21
C ASN A 29 -11.52 -8.18 -1.54
N ASN A 30 -12.54 -8.84 -2.08
CA ASN A 30 -13.79 -9.08 -1.35
C ASN A 30 -13.50 -10.12 -0.27
N LEU A 31 -13.51 -9.71 1.01
CA LEU A 31 -13.12 -10.56 2.13
C LEU A 31 -14.24 -10.79 3.13
N THR A 32 -14.22 -11.97 3.73
CA THR A 32 -15.04 -12.33 4.88
C THR A 32 -14.47 -11.76 6.18
N ALA A 33 -15.30 -11.69 7.22
CA ALA A 33 -14.84 -11.26 8.54
C ALA A 33 -13.76 -12.17 9.13
N SER A 34 -13.82 -13.48 8.87
CA SER A 34 -12.81 -14.45 9.32
C SER A 34 -11.48 -14.25 8.61
N GLU A 35 -11.46 -14.05 7.29
CA GLU A 35 -10.23 -13.78 6.55
C GLU A 35 -9.55 -12.51 7.03
N ILE A 36 -10.32 -11.43 7.26
CA ILE A 36 -9.78 -10.16 7.79
C ILE A 36 -9.20 -10.37 9.19
N ALA A 37 -9.93 -11.06 10.08
CA ALA A 37 -9.49 -11.34 11.44
C ALA A 37 -8.16 -12.12 11.50
N VAL A 38 -8.00 -13.13 10.65
CA VAL A 38 -6.75 -13.89 10.51
C VAL A 38 -5.62 -13.00 9.98
N ARG A 39 -5.89 -12.11 9.02
CA ARG A 39 -4.88 -11.20 8.45
C ARG A 39 -4.34 -10.23 9.50
N ILE A 40 -5.23 -9.57 10.25
CA ILE A 40 -4.85 -8.51 11.21
C ILE A 40 -4.57 -9.03 12.63
N ASN A 41 -4.65 -10.36 12.84
CA ASN A 41 -4.47 -11.02 14.13
C ASN A 41 -5.37 -10.41 15.23
N ARG A 42 -6.68 -10.45 14.99
CA ARG A 42 -7.71 -9.96 15.91
C ARG A 42 -8.85 -10.97 16.01
N ASP A 43 -9.59 -10.86 17.10
CA ASP A 43 -10.81 -11.64 17.31
C ASP A 43 -11.89 -11.32 16.24
N ILE A 44 -12.53 -12.37 15.73
CA ILE A 44 -13.54 -12.28 14.66
C ILE A 44 -14.72 -11.42 15.10
N SER A 45 -15.16 -11.52 16.36
CA SER A 45 -16.29 -10.72 16.85
C SER A 45 -15.98 -9.23 16.87
N THR A 46 -14.73 -8.86 17.18
CA THR A 46 -14.25 -7.49 17.15
C THR A 46 -14.17 -6.95 15.73
N VAL A 47 -13.63 -7.73 14.80
CA VAL A 47 -13.60 -7.36 13.37
C VAL A 47 -15.01 -7.19 12.81
N TYR A 48 -15.90 -8.14 13.11
CA TYR A 48 -17.29 -8.09 12.65
C TYR A 48 -18.01 -6.84 13.16
N ARG A 49 -17.84 -6.47 14.44
CA ARG A 49 -18.40 -5.22 14.99
C ARG A 49 -17.93 -3.98 14.22
N HIS A 50 -16.64 -3.91 13.90
CA HIS A 50 -16.09 -2.80 13.11
C HIS A 50 -16.61 -2.79 11.67
N LEU A 51 -16.69 -3.94 11.00
CA LEU A 51 -17.22 -4.07 9.64
C LEU A 51 -18.67 -3.61 9.55
N ILE A 52 -19.53 -4.04 10.48
CA ILE A 52 -20.93 -3.60 10.54
C ILE A 52 -21.03 -2.11 10.79
N HIS A 53 -20.23 -1.55 11.69
CA HIS A 53 -20.21 -0.11 11.92
C HIS A 53 -19.81 0.68 10.66
N LEU A 54 -18.74 0.28 9.96
CA LEU A 54 -18.28 0.91 8.72
C LEU A 54 -19.32 0.76 7.58
N LYS A 55 -20.00 -0.39 7.50
CA LYS A 55 -21.11 -0.65 6.56
C LYS A 55 -22.31 0.24 6.84
N ASN A 56 -22.68 0.41 8.10
CA ASN A 56 -23.81 1.26 8.51
C ASN A 56 -23.56 2.74 8.19
N LEU A 57 -22.30 3.19 8.25
CA LEU A 57 -21.87 4.52 7.82
C LEU A 57 -21.78 4.67 6.29
N GLY A 58 -21.93 3.58 5.53
CA GLY A 58 -21.84 3.57 4.08
C GLY A 58 -20.40 3.56 3.54
N ILE A 59 -19.39 3.40 4.38
CA ILE A 59 -17.97 3.30 3.97
C ILE A 59 -17.71 1.95 3.27
N LEU A 60 -18.30 0.88 3.82
CA LEU A 60 -18.26 -0.46 3.25
C LEU A 60 -19.63 -0.88 2.71
N LYS A 61 -19.61 -1.79 1.76
CA LYS A 61 -20.75 -2.59 1.30
C LYS A 61 -20.45 -4.06 1.56
N SER A 62 -21.47 -4.90 1.40
CA SER A 62 -21.29 -6.35 1.54
C SER A 62 -22.20 -7.12 0.59
N LYS A 63 -21.75 -8.27 0.13
CA LYS A 63 -22.52 -9.22 -0.68
C LYS A 63 -22.54 -10.59 0.00
N ARG A 64 -23.69 -11.27 -0.03
CA ARG A 64 -23.80 -12.66 0.42
C ARG A 64 -23.71 -13.62 -0.76
N VAL A 65 -22.83 -14.61 -0.65
CA VAL A 65 -22.66 -15.70 -1.62
C VAL A 65 -22.69 -17.01 -0.85
N LYS A 66 -23.65 -17.90 -1.17
CA LYS A 66 -23.84 -19.18 -0.47
C LYS A 66 -23.88 -19.05 1.07
N GLY A 67 -24.54 -18.00 1.58
CA GLY A 67 -24.65 -17.72 3.02
C GLY A 67 -23.45 -17.01 3.65
N ILE A 68 -22.32 -16.88 2.94
CA ILE A 68 -21.12 -16.21 3.42
C ILE A 68 -21.15 -14.73 3.03
N GLU A 69 -20.89 -13.84 3.98
CA GLU A 69 -20.88 -12.39 3.76
C GLU A 69 -19.47 -11.87 3.48
N TYR A 70 -19.30 -11.29 2.30
CA TYR A 70 -18.07 -10.66 1.83
C TYR A 70 -18.21 -9.15 1.89
N PHE A 71 -17.19 -8.47 2.37
CA PHE A 71 -17.12 -7.02 2.52
C PHE A 71 -16.19 -6.40 1.48
N ASP A 72 -16.56 -5.21 1.04
CA ASP A 72 -15.85 -4.42 0.03
C ASP A 72 -16.10 -2.93 0.28
N PHE A 73 -15.30 -2.07 -0.34
CA PHE A 73 -15.52 -0.64 -0.32
C PHE A 73 -16.79 -0.23 -1.08
N SER A 74 -17.55 0.70 -0.50
CA SER A 74 -18.66 1.34 -1.21
C SER A 74 -18.17 2.23 -2.35
N SER A 75 -16.96 2.77 -2.24
CA SER A 75 -16.33 3.68 -3.19
C SER A 75 -14.81 3.61 -3.07
N THR A 76 -14.09 3.70 -4.19
CA THR A 76 -12.62 3.76 -4.21
C THR A 76 -12.04 5.03 -3.60
N LYS A 77 -12.85 6.08 -3.38
CA LYS A 77 -12.41 7.37 -2.82
C LYS A 77 -11.83 7.25 -1.41
N ILE A 78 -12.32 6.30 -0.61
CA ILE A 78 -11.78 6.09 0.74
C ILE A 78 -10.35 5.53 0.69
N PHE A 79 -10.04 4.71 -0.32
CA PHE A 79 -8.69 4.23 -0.54
C PHE A 79 -7.77 5.40 -0.92
N GLN A 80 -8.18 6.22 -1.90
CA GLN A 80 -7.42 7.41 -2.30
C GLN A 80 -7.14 8.35 -1.12
N LEU A 81 -8.10 8.49 -0.20
CA LEU A 81 -7.91 9.26 1.03
C LEU A 81 -6.82 8.67 1.93
N LEU A 82 -6.82 7.35 2.13
CA LEU A 82 -5.81 6.67 2.95
C LEU A 82 -4.42 6.72 2.30
N GLU A 83 -4.35 6.51 0.99
CA GLU A 83 -3.12 6.63 0.19
C GLU A 83 -2.54 8.05 0.30
N LYS A 84 -3.36 9.09 0.06
CA LYS A 84 -2.95 10.49 0.19
C LYS A 84 -2.55 10.86 1.62
N ALA A 85 -3.18 10.26 2.63
CA ALA A 85 -2.79 10.46 4.02
C ALA A 85 -1.41 9.84 4.32
N ILE A 86 -1.12 8.66 3.79
CA ILE A 86 0.21 8.03 3.91
C ILE A 86 1.27 8.87 3.20
N GLU A 87 0.99 9.30 1.97
CA GLU A 87 1.87 10.19 1.18
C GLU A 87 2.15 11.50 1.93
N PHE A 88 1.13 12.14 2.50
CA PHE A 88 1.30 13.34 3.31
C PHE A 88 2.16 13.11 4.56
N ILE A 89 1.94 12.00 5.28
CA ILE A 89 2.75 11.64 6.46
C ILE A 89 4.22 11.44 6.04
N ASN A 90 4.43 10.77 4.92
CA ASN A 90 5.73 10.53 4.32
C ASN A 90 6.45 11.84 3.96
N GLU A 91 5.76 12.79 3.31
CA GLU A 91 6.28 14.12 3.02
C GLU A 91 6.72 14.87 4.29
N ILE A 92 5.85 14.90 5.31
CA ILE A 92 6.13 15.59 6.59
C ILE A 92 7.31 14.95 7.33
N ASN A 93 7.42 13.62 7.30
CA ASN A 93 8.51 12.88 7.93
C ASN A 93 9.82 12.95 7.12
N GLY A 94 9.82 13.56 5.93
CA GLY A 94 10.96 13.58 5.03
C GLY A 94 11.30 12.21 4.43
N GLU A 95 10.35 11.28 4.45
CA GLU A 95 10.46 9.90 3.99
C GLU A 95 9.64 9.71 2.72
N LYS A 96 10.27 9.65 1.53
CA LYS A 96 9.53 9.42 0.27
C LYS A 96 9.18 7.96 0.00
N TYR A 97 9.10 7.10 1.03
CA TYR A 97 8.90 5.67 0.86
C TYR A 97 7.74 5.13 1.70
N ILE A 98 7.01 4.15 1.18
CA ILE A 98 6.00 3.38 1.91
C ILE A 98 6.71 2.18 2.55
N ASP A 99 6.66 2.08 3.87
CA ASP A 99 7.15 0.93 4.63
C ASP A 99 6.05 -0.15 4.73
N CYS A 100 6.25 -1.25 4.00
CA CYS A 100 5.38 -2.42 3.99
C CYS A 100 5.87 -3.53 4.94
N THR A 101 6.97 -3.37 5.68
CA THR A 101 7.58 -4.46 6.47
C THR A 101 6.69 -5.05 7.55
N LYS A 102 5.72 -4.29 8.05
CA LYS A 102 4.75 -4.76 9.07
C LYS A 102 3.53 -5.46 8.46
N LEU A 103 3.40 -5.46 7.13
CA LEU A 103 2.29 -6.08 6.41
C LEU A 103 2.70 -7.49 5.94
N LYS A 104 1.77 -8.44 6.01
CA LYS A 104 1.98 -9.79 5.44
C LYS A 104 2.06 -9.78 3.89
N HIS A 105 1.49 -8.75 3.26
CA HIS A 105 1.49 -8.53 1.83
C HIS A 105 1.42 -7.03 1.55
N CYS A 106 2.22 -6.53 0.61
CA CYS A 106 2.22 -5.12 0.24
C CYS A 106 1.18 -4.88 -0.87
N TYR A 107 -0.04 -4.55 -0.45
CA TYR A 107 -1.21 -4.35 -1.32
C TYR A 107 -1.09 -3.15 -2.27
N PHE A 108 -0.09 -2.29 -2.08
CA PHE A 108 0.15 -1.12 -2.94
C PHE A 108 0.83 -1.48 -4.28
N ASP A 109 1.21 -2.73 -4.48
CA ASP A 109 1.81 -3.20 -5.72
C ASP A 109 1.18 -4.50 -6.24
N ASN A 110 0.14 -4.35 -7.05
CA ASN A 110 -0.37 -5.43 -7.89
C ASN A 110 0.54 -5.56 -9.12
N ASN A 111 1.39 -6.59 -9.14
CA ASN A 111 2.34 -6.82 -10.23
C ASN A 111 2.25 -8.25 -10.80
N PRO A 112 2.50 -8.44 -12.11
CA PRO A 112 2.50 -9.76 -12.77
C PRO A 112 3.67 -10.66 -12.35
N LEU A 113 4.67 -10.15 -11.63
CA LEU A 113 5.85 -10.93 -11.21
C LEU A 113 5.63 -11.67 -9.88
N GLU A 114 4.48 -11.47 -9.23
CA GLU A 114 4.15 -12.02 -7.89
C GLU A 114 5.22 -11.71 -6.82
N ILE A 115 5.95 -10.59 -6.98
CA ILE A 115 6.97 -10.16 -6.02
C ILE A 115 6.31 -9.26 -4.97
N SER A 116 6.44 -9.58 -3.68
CA SER A 116 5.97 -8.70 -2.59
C SER A 116 7.13 -7.81 -2.10
N PRO A 117 7.12 -6.49 -2.35
CA PRO A 117 8.15 -5.59 -1.83
C PRO A 117 7.98 -5.32 -0.32
N ASP A 118 9.10 -5.16 0.39
CA ASP A 118 9.13 -4.70 1.79
C ASP A 118 8.99 -3.17 1.88
N TYR A 119 9.48 -2.47 0.85
CA TYR A 119 9.45 -1.03 0.77
C TYR A 119 9.09 -0.59 -0.64
N ILE A 120 8.33 0.49 -0.76
CA ILE A 120 8.03 1.13 -2.05
C ILE A 120 8.56 2.55 -2.01
N LEU A 121 9.34 2.92 -3.01
CA LEU A 121 9.86 4.27 -3.21
C LEU A 121 9.27 4.82 -4.51
N ASP A 122 8.25 5.67 -4.37
CA ASP A 122 7.63 6.36 -5.52
C ASP A 122 8.41 7.65 -5.81
N LEU A 123 9.03 7.68 -6.98
CA LEU A 123 9.90 8.75 -7.45
C LEU A 123 9.40 9.32 -8.77
N ARG A 124 8.12 9.09 -9.12
CA ARG A 124 7.51 9.73 -10.28
C ARG A 124 7.47 11.25 -10.09
N GLY A 125 7.69 12.00 -11.17
CA GLY A 125 7.81 13.45 -11.15
C GLY A 125 9.18 13.98 -10.71
N GLU A 126 10.10 13.12 -10.27
CA GLU A 126 11.44 13.51 -9.84
C GLU A 126 12.46 13.32 -10.97
N ILE A 127 13.22 14.37 -11.27
CA ILE A 127 14.32 14.31 -12.23
C ILE A 127 15.63 13.86 -11.57
N CYS A 128 16.53 13.25 -12.35
CA CYS A 128 17.88 12.95 -11.87
C CYS A 128 18.59 14.21 -11.33
N PRO A 129 19.35 14.11 -10.23
CA PRO A 129 19.84 12.88 -9.58
C PRO A 129 18.97 12.36 -8.41
N THR A 130 17.83 12.98 -8.11
CA THR A 130 17.04 12.67 -6.90
C THR A 130 16.61 11.19 -6.81
N PRO A 131 16.03 10.57 -7.86
CA PRO A 131 15.64 9.16 -7.82
C PRO A 131 16.80 8.22 -7.48
N ASP A 132 17.98 8.51 -8.05
CA ASP A 132 19.18 7.71 -7.84
C ASP A 132 19.71 7.83 -6.40
N ILE A 133 19.79 9.06 -5.87
CA ILE A 133 20.27 9.32 -4.52
C ILE A 133 19.32 8.68 -3.49
N GLN A 134 18.01 8.84 -3.66
CA GLN A 134 17.02 8.32 -2.72
C GLN A 134 16.98 6.80 -2.74
N THR A 135 17.04 6.17 -3.93
CA THR A 135 17.15 4.72 -4.05
C THR A 135 18.39 4.20 -3.33
N ARG A 136 19.56 4.83 -3.55
CA ARG A 136 20.81 4.43 -2.87
C ARG A 136 20.73 4.57 -1.35
N LYS A 137 20.17 5.67 -0.85
CA LYS A 137 19.96 5.89 0.59
C LYS A 137 19.04 4.84 1.19
N MET A 138 18.00 4.45 0.45
CA MET A 138 17.06 3.43 0.90
C MET A 138 17.72 2.05 0.96
N ILE A 139 18.46 1.68 -0.08
CA ILE A 139 19.27 0.46 -0.08
C ILE A 139 20.23 0.45 1.12
N ASP A 140 20.84 1.57 1.52
CA ASP A 140 21.71 1.60 2.70
C ASP A 140 20.95 1.26 4.01
N LYS A 141 19.70 1.73 4.15
CA LYS A 141 18.85 1.51 5.34
C LYS A 141 18.27 0.09 5.45
N MET A 142 18.11 -0.61 4.32
CA MET A 142 17.49 -1.95 4.29
C MET A 142 18.38 -3.04 4.91
N LYS A 143 17.78 -4.16 5.30
CA LYS A 143 18.46 -5.41 5.69
C LYS A 143 18.68 -6.31 4.47
N LYS A 144 19.62 -7.25 4.57
CA LYS A 144 19.88 -8.24 3.50
C LYS A 144 18.62 -9.04 3.18
N LYS A 145 18.43 -9.35 1.90
CA LYS A 145 17.28 -10.05 1.31
C LYS A 145 15.97 -9.26 1.23
N GLN A 146 15.89 -8.06 1.80
CA GLN A 146 14.70 -7.21 1.66
C GLN A 146 14.57 -6.67 0.24
N ILE A 147 13.33 -6.46 -0.20
CA ILE A 147 12.97 -6.07 -1.55
C ILE A 147 12.43 -4.63 -1.53
N LEU A 148 13.01 -3.78 -2.37
CA LEU A 148 12.59 -2.42 -2.65
C LEU A 148 11.95 -2.37 -4.04
N LEU A 149 10.72 -1.89 -4.10
CA LEU A 149 10.10 -1.43 -5.34
C LEU A 149 10.43 0.04 -5.53
N VAL A 150 11.02 0.39 -6.67
CA VAL A 150 11.22 1.77 -7.10
C VAL A 150 10.34 2.06 -8.31
N ILE A 151 9.53 3.11 -8.23
CA ILE A 151 8.65 3.55 -9.32
C ILE A 151 9.18 4.88 -9.85
N VAL A 152 9.47 4.95 -11.15
CA VAL A 152 9.95 6.16 -11.83
C VAL A 152 9.20 6.36 -13.14
N ASP A 153 9.03 7.61 -13.55
CA ASP A 153 8.40 7.99 -14.82
C ASP A 153 9.39 8.51 -15.87
N TYR A 154 10.65 8.74 -15.48
CA TYR A 154 11.70 9.23 -16.37
C TYR A 154 12.65 8.12 -16.86
N PRO A 155 12.81 7.91 -18.19
CA PRO A 155 13.64 6.82 -18.74
C PRO A 155 15.08 6.81 -18.25
N LEU A 156 15.74 7.97 -18.16
CA LEU A 156 17.13 8.05 -17.70
C LEU A 156 17.29 7.61 -16.24
N SER A 157 16.28 7.86 -15.40
CA SER A 157 16.27 7.37 -14.02
C SER A 157 16.14 5.85 -13.98
N ALA A 158 15.28 5.28 -14.82
CA ALA A 158 15.10 3.83 -14.94
C ALA A 158 16.37 3.10 -15.41
N GLU A 159 17.25 3.75 -16.18
CA GLU A 159 18.53 3.18 -16.62
C GLU A 159 19.65 3.37 -15.61
N ARG A 160 19.70 4.54 -14.94
CA ARG A 160 20.77 4.88 -14.00
C ARG A 160 20.66 4.11 -12.69
N ILE A 161 19.44 3.94 -12.16
CA ILE A 161 19.20 3.29 -10.87
C ILE A 161 19.76 1.85 -10.84
N PRO A 162 19.50 0.97 -11.83
CA PRO A 162 20.09 -0.36 -11.89
C PRO A 162 21.62 -0.36 -11.77
N ILE A 163 22.29 0.55 -12.49
CA ILE A 163 23.76 0.64 -12.49
C ILE A 163 24.26 1.02 -11.09
N SER A 164 23.60 1.96 -10.43
CA SER A 164 24.06 2.48 -9.14
C SER A 164 23.79 1.51 -7.99
N VAL A 165 22.70 0.77 -8.02
CA VAL A 165 22.38 -0.24 -6.99
C VAL A 165 23.24 -1.49 -7.12
N ILE A 166 23.56 -1.92 -8.35
CA ILE A 166 24.51 -3.03 -8.60
C ILE A 166 25.88 -2.70 -8.02
N LYS A 167 26.36 -1.45 -8.22
CA LYS A 167 27.62 -0.97 -7.61
C LYS A 167 27.60 -0.99 -6.07
N LYS A 168 26.42 -0.91 -5.46
CA LYS A 168 26.23 -1.04 -4.00
C LYS A 168 26.05 -2.48 -3.52
N GLY A 169 26.13 -3.46 -4.42
CA GLY A 169 25.98 -4.88 -4.10
C GLY A 169 24.55 -5.38 -4.03
N ALA A 170 23.56 -4.57 -4.44
CA ALA A 170 22.17 -4.99 -4.56
C ALA A 170 21.91 -5.65 -5.93
N LYS A 171 20.87 -6.48 -6.02
CA LYS A 171 20.49 -7.23 -7.21
C LYS A 171 19.15 -6.74 -7.76
N ILE A 172 19.05 -6.55 -9.07
CA ILE A 172 17.77 -6.33 -9.75
C ILE A 172 17.09 -7.69 -9.94
N ILE A 173 15.87 -7.83 -9.42
CA ILE A 173 15.09 -9.07 -9.49
C ILE A 173 13.90 -8.96 -10.45
N GLY A 174 13.52 -7.74 -10.85
CA GLY A 174 12.41 -7.53 -11.77
C GLY A 174 12.39 -6.12 -12.34
N ARG A 175 11.87 -5.99 -13.55
CA ARG A 175 11.56 -4.72 -14.20
C ARG A 175 10.23 -4.86 -14.93
N ILE A 176 9.33 -3.92 -14.71
CA ILE A 176 8.00 -3.90 -15.32
C ILE A 176 7.77 -2.53 -15.96
N SER A 177 7.19 -2.52 -17.16
CA SER A 177 6.89 -1.31 -17.93
C SER A 177 5.57 -1.47 -18.67
N GLU A 178 4.50 -1.77 -17.92
CA GLU A 178 3.16 -2.02 -18.46
C GLU A 178 2.43 -0.74 -18.91
N LYS A 179 2.80 0.43 -18.37
CA LYS A 179 2.22 1.72 -18.73
C LYS A 179 3.27 2.60 -19.42
N PRO A 180 2.90 3.34 -20.49
CA PRO A 180 3.79 4.32 -21.09
C PRO A 180 4.20 5.36 -20.06
N GLY A 181 5.51 5.55 -19.87
CA GLY A 181 6.03 6.53 -18.92
C GLY A 181 6.00 6.10 -17.45
N GLU A 182 5.81 4.82 -17.13
CA GLU A 182 6.04 4.30 -15.76
C GLU A 182 6.90 3.04 -15.81
N VAL A 183 8.00 3.06 -15.06
CA VAL A 183 8.89 1.90 -14.90
C VAL A 183 8.97 1.54 -13.43
N LYS A 184 8.65 0.28 -13.15
CA LYS A 184 8.81 -0.35 -11.83
C LYS A 184 10.07 -1.19 -11.82
N LEU A 185 10.93 -0.97 -10.83
CA LEU A 185 12.17 -1.71 -10.61
C LEU A 185 12.11 -2.42 -9.25
N TYR A 186 12.32 -3.74 -9.26
CA TYR A 186 12.40 -4.54 -8.04
C TYR A 186 13.86 -4.83 -7.72
N ILE A 187 14.29 -4.40 -6.54
CA ILE A 187 15.68 -4.37 -6.12
C ILE A 187 15.80 -5.13 -4.80
N GLN A 188 16.59 -6.20 -4.77
CA GLN A 188 16.90 -6.94 -3.55
C GLN A 188 18.26 -6.49 -2.99
N LYS A 189 18.31 -6.19 -1.70
CA LYS A 189 19.57 -5.91 -0.99
C LYS A 189 20.35 -7.18 -0.65
#